data_AF-A0A238YHF5-F1
#
_entry.id   AF-A0A238YHF5-F1
#
_cell.length_a   1.000
_cell.length_b   1.000
_cell.length_c   1.000
_cell.angle_alpha   90.00
_cell.angle_beta   90.00
_cell.angle_gamma   90.00
#
_symmetry.space_group_name_H-M   'P 1'
#
loop_
_entity.id
_entity.type
_entity.pdbx_description
1 polymer ?
#
loop_
_entity_poly.entity_id
_entity_poly.type
_entity_poly.pdbx_seq_one_letter_code
_entity_poly.pdbx_strand_id
1 'polypeptide(L)'
;MKKLLFLGILCISSYSNAQIFVNDIDRVAVVIIDYCVNENGERYDITINQEKSSYKDEAWQKGCLDHFKKSTLLYPMKLTNHCWQSVYYFVNSIYKDYELPEQERAKCKAFHLGNFKYENPAYSETIIKRRKNRQIEKGTSGRQVYSIEWTDDHTYILKTEKLPSKIKHKKNTVISVEIIEVLNEHTYLCKSKRIDIEDSEIIFGLITKL
;
A
#
# COMPACT_ATOMS: atom_id res chain seq x y z
N MET A 1 -48.71 4.77 10.40
CA MET A 1 -48.10 4.58 9.06
C MET A 1 -46.98 5.59 8.88
N LYS A 2 -45.78 5.15 8.47
CA LYS A 2 -44.73 5.90 7.74
C LYS A 2 -44.15 7.13 8.48
N LYS A 3 -42.84 7.34 8.61
CA LYS A 3 -41.63 6.74 8.02
C LYS A 3 -40.44 7.15 8.90
N LEU A 4 -39.47 6.25 9.00
CA LEU A 4 -38.12 6.50 9.50
C LEU A 4 -37.53 7.76 8.86
N LEU A 5 -36.93 8.64 9.68
CA LEU A 5 -35.83 9.48 9.21
C LEU A 5 -34.54 8.88 9.74
N PHE A 6 -33.86 8.14 8.86
CA PHE A 6 -32.48 7.75 9.03
C PHE A 6 -31.65 9.04 9.10
N LEU A 7 -31.17 9.40 10.29
CA LEU A 7 -30.11 10.40 10.43
C LEU A 7 -28.82 9.71 10.00
N GLY A 8 -28.48 9.86 8.71
CA GLY A 8 -27.24 9.35 8.15
C GLY A 8 -26.05 9.94 8.87
N ILE A 9 -25.31 9.08 9.56
CA ILE A 9 -24.02 9.41 10.17
C ILE A 9 -23.05 9.74 9.04
N LEU A 10 -22.89 11.04 8.77
CA LEU A 10 -21.80 11.61 8.00
C LEU A 10 -20.54 11.59 8.88
N CYS A 11 -19.86 10.44 8.91
CA CYS A 11 -18.47 10.38 9.34
C CYS A 11 -17.58 10.37 8.10
N ILE A 12 -17.39 11.53 7.49
CA ILE A 12 -16.31 11.75 6.52
C ILE A 12 -15.11 12.24 7.35
N SER A 13 -14.37 11.31 7.94
CA SER A 13 -13.03 11.59 8.46
C SER A 13 -12.03 11.49 7.31
N SER A 14 -11.53 12.64 6.88
CA SER A 14 -10.48 12.76 5.88
C SER A 14 -9.12 12.25 6.40
N TYR A 15 -8.33 11.72 5.47
CA TYR A 15 -6.88 11.45 5.50
C TYR A 15 -6.40 10.18 6.21
N SER A 16 -6.25 9.14 5.39
CA SER A 16 -5.00 8.40 5.29
C SER A 16 -4.97 7.63 3.96
N ASN A 17 -3.84 7.02 3.64
CA ASN A 17 -3.67 6.02 2.58
C ASN A 17 -4.44 4.71 2.92
N ALA A 18 -5.68 4.85 3.41
CA ALA A 18 -6.50 3.77 3.90
C ALA A 18 -6.92 2.93 2.70
N GLN A 19 -6.62 1.65 2.78
CA GLN A 19 -7.05 0.69 1.78
C GLN A 19 -8.54 0.40 2.00
N ILE A 20 -9.28 0.32 0.91
CA ILE A 20 -10.73 0.15 0.93
C ILE A 20 -11.02 -1.36 0.93
N PHE A 21 -11.80 -1.81 1.90
CA PHE A 21 -12.21 -3.21 1.94
C PHE A 21 -13.48 -3.45 1.12
N VAL A 22 -13.44 -4.46 0.25
CA VAL A 22 -14.52 -4.84 -0.67
C VAL A 22 -14.68 -6.36 -0.70
N ASN A 23 -15.69 -6.89 -1.39
CA ASN A 23 -15.97 -8.34 -1.39
C ASN A 23 -15.90 -9.00 -2.79
N ASP A 24 -15.70 -8.20 -3.82
CA ASP A 24 -15.82 -8.51 -5.24
C ASP A 24 -14.47 -8.56 -5.98
N ILE A 25 -13.39 -8.75 -5.23
CA ILE A 25 -12.03 -8.98 -5.77
C ILE A 25 -11.41 -10.18 -5.07
N ASP A 26 -10.50 -10.91 -5.72
CA ASP A 26 -9.87 -12.07 -5.09
C ASP A 26 -9.03 -11.69 -3.87
N ARG A 27 -8.16 -10.68 -4.03
CA ARG A 27 -7.19 -10.29 -3.00
C ARG A 27 -7.03 -8.80 -2.88
N VAL A 28 -6.20 -8.22 -3.74
CA VAL A 28 -5.96 -6.78 -3.79
C VAL A 28 -6.15 -6.31 -5.22
N ALA A 29 -6.70 -5.12 -5.35
CA ALA A 29 -6.92 -4.49 -6.64
C ALA A 29 -6.62 -2.99 -6.53
N VAL A 30 -6.33 -2.38 -7.67
CA VAL A 30 -6.03 -0.94 -7.72
C VAL A 30 -6.86 -0.23 -8.78
N VAL A 31 -7.21 1.01 -8.46
CA VAL A 31 -7.64 2.01 -9.45
C VAL A 31 -6.55 3.06 -9.54
N ILE A 32 -6.05 3.28 -10.76
CA ILE A 32 -5.00 4.27 -11.04
C ILE A 32 -5.63 5.44 -11.78
N ILE A 33 -5.39 6.64 -11.26
CA ILE A 33 -5.80 7.90 -11.87
C ILE A 33 -4.54 8.62 -12.35
N ASP A 34 -4.46 8.88 -13.64
CA ASP A 34 -3.46 9.75 -14.24
C ASP A 34 -3.97 11.20 -14.16
N TYR A 35 -3.07 12.13 -13.84
CA TYR A 35 -3.37 13.56 -13.80
C TYR A 35 -2.12 14.40 -14.00
N CYS A 36 -2.27 15.63 -14.47
CA CYS A 36 -1.19 16.60 -14.57
C CYS A 36 -1.47 17.82 -13.67
N VAL A 37 -0.42 18.56 -13.31
CA VAL A 37 -0.52 19.76 -12.46
C VAL A 37 0.07 20.95 -13.21
N ASN A 38 -0.73 22.02 -13.37
CA ASN A 38 -0.30 23.22 -14.08
C ASN A 38 0.62 24.10 -13.20
N GLU A 39 1.13 25.20 -13.75
CA GLU A 39 1.98 26.14 -13.01
C GLU A 39 1.31 26.77 -11.78
N ASN A 40 -0.03 26.89 -11.80
CA ASN A 40 -0.83 27.40 -10.68
C ASN A 40 -1.11 26.34 -9.61
N GLY A 41 -0.65 25.10 -9.80
CA GLY A 41 -0.87 24.01 -8.86
C GLY A 41 -2.22 23.33 -8.99
N GLU A 42 -2.96 23.62 -10.06
CA GLU A 42 -4.27 23.04 -10.34
C GLU A 42 -4.12 21.75 -11.14
N ARG A 43 -4.99 20.77 -10.85
CA ARG A 43 -4.99 19.48 -11.53
C ARG A 43 -5.79 19.56 -12.83
N TYR A 44 -5.28 18.96 -13.89
CA TYR A 44 -5.95 18.81 -15.18
C TYR A 44 -5.66 17.44 -15.79
N ASP A 45 -6.33 17.13 -16.91
CA ASP A 45 -6.22 15.84 -17.62
C ASP A 45 -6.40 14.61 -16.70
N ILE A 46 -7.42 14.69 -15.84
CA ILE A 46 -7.66 13.67 -14.80
C ILE A 46 -8.47 12.52 -15.40
N THR A 47 -7.84 11.36 -15.56
CA THR A 47 -8.45 10.18 -16.18
C THR A 47 -8.09 8.89 -15.45
N ILE A 48 -8.93 7.86 -15.58
CA ILE A 48 -8.62 6.53 -15.05
C ILE A 48 -7.77 5.78 -16.07
N ASN A 49 -6.62 5.28 -15.63
CA ASN A 49 -5.76 4.43 -16.44
C ASN A 49 -6.28 3.00 -16.44
N GLN A 50 -7.07 2.63 -17.45
CA GLN A 50 -7.69 1.30 -17.55
C GLN A 50 -6.70 0.16 -17.75
N GLU A 51 -5.56 0.46 -18.39
CA GLU A 51 -4.49 -0.52 -18.63
C GLU A 51 -3.83 -0.94 -17.32
N LYS A 52 -3.54 0.04 -16.45
CA LYS A 52 -2.83 -0.21 -15.18
C LYS A 52 -3.76 -0.48 -14.00
N SER A 53 -5.06 -0.21 -14.12
CA SER A 53 -6.04 -0.51 -13.06
C SER A 53 -6.45 -1.98 -13.10
N SER A 54 -6.41 -2.67 -11.97
CA SER A 54 -6.88 -4.05 -11.84
C SER A 54 -8.31 -4.16 -11.30
N TYR A 55 -8.82 -3.14 -10.61
CA TYR A 55 -10.23 -3.10 -10.20
C TYR A 55 -11.10 -2.64 -11.37
N LYS A 56 -12.07 -3.45 -11.79
CA LYS A 56 -12.90 -3.20 -12.99
C LYS A 56 -14.33 -2.71 -12.74
N ASP A 57 -14.82 -2.71 -11.50
CA ASP A 57 -16.14 -2.14 -11.18
C ASP A 57 -16.20 -0.63 -11.46
N GLU A 58 -17.15 -0.25 -12.32
CA GLU A 58 -17.30 1.13 -12.81
C GLU A 58 -17.77 2.10 -11.70
N ALA A 59 -18.59 1.63 -10.76
CA ALA A 59 -19.11 2.47 -9.68
C ALA A 59 -17.99 2.86 -8.71
N TRP A 60 -17.13 1.90 -8.34
CA TRP A 60 -15.92 2.15 -7.55
C TRP A 60 -14.95 3.06 -8.27
N GLN A 61 -14.68 2.81 -9.55
CA GLN A 61 -13.82 3.66 -10.37
C GLN A 61 -14.32 5.11 -10.41
N LYS A 62 -15.62 5.32 -10.63
CA LYS A 62 -16.25 6.65 -10.58
C LYS A 62 -16.12 7.29 -9.21
N GLY A 63 -16.34 6.52 -8.13
CA GLY A 63 -16.16 6.97 -6.76
C GLY A 63 -14.74 7.46 -6.47
N CYS A 64 -13.71 6.72 -6.90
CA CYS A 64 -12.31 7.12 -6.81
C CYS A 64 -12.04 8.44 -7.54
N LEU A 65 -12.57 8.57 -8.77
CA LEU A 65 -12.39 9.77 -9.58
C LEU A 65 -13.05 11.00 -8.94
N ASP A 66 -14.27 10.85 -8.43
CA ASP A 66 -15.01 11.91 -7.76
C ASP A 66 -14.33 12.32 -6.44
N HIS A 67 -13.88 11.35 -5.63
CA HIS A 67 -13.12 11.62 -4.42
C HIS A 67 -11.81 12.35 -4.75
N PHE A 68 -11.07 11.89 -5.77
CA PHE A 68 -9.83 12.54 -6.19
C PHE A 68 -10.07 13.99 -6.62
N LYS A 69 -11.07 14.26 -7.46
CA LYS A 69 -11.38 15.62 -7.92
C LYS A 69 -11.75 16.57 -6.78
N LYS A 70 -12.41 16.06 -5.73
CA LYS A 70 -12.84 16.85 -4.55
C LYS A 70 -11.74 17.03 -3.50
N SER A 71 -10.71 16.16 -3.49
CA SER A 71 -9.64 16.23 -2.50
C SER A 71 -8.69 17.41 -2.76
N THR A 72 -8.06 17.93 -1.72
CA THR A 72 -7.03 18.99 -1.87
C THR A 72 -5.67 18.36 -2.12
N LEU A 73 -4.94 18.86 -3.12
CA LEU A 73 -3.58 18.39 -3.40
C LEU A 73 -2.61 18.91 -2.32
N LEU A 74 -1.84 18.01 -1.71
CA LEU A 74 -0.81 18.38 -0.75
C LEU A 74 0.43 18.90 -1.48
N TYR A 75 0.88 20.11 -1.13
CA TYR A 75 2.06 20.76 -1.72
C TYR A 75 2.01 20.83 -3.26
N PRO A 76 0.95 21.40 -3.86
CA PRO A 76 0.74 21.39 -5.32
C PRO A 76 1.91 22.01 -6.09
N MET A 77 2.56 23.03 -5.51
CA MET A 77 3.73 23.70 -6.07
C MET A 77 4.94 22.79 -6.31
N LYS A 78 5.04 21.65 -5.62
CA LYS A 78 6.12 20.67 -5.83
C LYS A 78 5.83 19.72 -7.00
N LEU A 79 4.63 19.79 -7.56
CA LEU A 79 4.12 18.86 -8.56
C LEU A 79 3.88 19.53 -9.92
N THR A 80 4.02 20.85 -9.99
CA THR A 80 3.73 21.65 -11.19
C THR A 80 4.58 21.21 -12.38
N ASN A 81 4.03 21.36 -13.57
CA ASN A 81 4.66 21.03 -14.86
C ASN A 81 5.03 19.55 -15.03
N HIS A 82 4.37 18.67 -14.27
CA HIS A 82 4.55 17.22 -14.34
C HIS A 82 3.20 16.51 -14.28
N CYS A 83 3.19 15.28 -14.82
CA CYS A 83 2.08 14.35 -14.71
C CYS A 83 2.43 13.24 -13.72
N TRP A 84 1.41 12.78 -13.01
CA TRP A 84 1.52 11.95 -11.82
C TRP A 84 0.42 10.89 -11.84
N GLN A 85 0.59 9.88 -10.98
CA GLN A 85 -0.40 8.84 -10.77
C GLN A 85 -0.86 8.86 -9.32
N SER A 86 -2.18 8.79 -9.12
CA SER A 86 -2.79 8.52 -7.83
C SER A 86 -3.31 7.10 -7.82
N VAL A 87 -3.09 6.37 -6.73
CA VAL A 87 -3.45 4.95 -6.62
C VAL A 87 -4.41 4.76 -5.47
N TYR A 88 -5.59 4.22 -5.76
CA TYR A 88 -6.52 3.71 -4.75
C TYR A 88 -6.29 2.22 -4.60
N TYR A 89 -6.17 1.76 -3.36
CA TYR A 89 -5.96 0.37 -3.01
C TYR A 89 -7.22 -0.25 -2.45
N PHE A 90 -7.54 -1.42 -2.95
CA PHE A 90 -8.66 -2.23 -2.49
C PHE A 90 -8.15 -3.58 -2.01
N VAL A 91 -8.77 -4.10 -0.94
CA VAL A 91 -8.43 -5.36 -0.30
C VAL A 91 -9.71 -6.15 -0.09
N ASN A 92 -9.69 -7.46 -0.33
CA ASN A 92 -10.82 -8.32 -0.02
C ASN A 92 -11.04 -8.34 1.50
N SER A 93 -12.28 -8.11 1.93
CA SER A 93 -12.66 -8.07 3.34
C SER A 93 -12.36 -9.36 4.10
N ILE A 94 -12.20 -10.51 3.44
CA ILE A 94 -11.79 -11.75 4.10
C ILE A 94 -10.47 -11.56 4.86
N TYR A 95 -9.57 -10.70 4.38
CA TYR A 95 -8.25 -10.48 4.99
C TYR A 95 -8.26 -9.60 6.24
N LYS A 96 -9.42 -9.08 6.65
CA LYS A 96 -9.53 -8.36 7.94
C LYS A 96 -9.17 -9.28 9.11
N ASP A 97 -9.68 -10.50 9.06
CA ASP A 97 -9.58 -11.49 10.13
C ASP A 97 -8.86 -12.76 9.67
N TYR A 98 -8.27 -12.76 8.46
CA TYR A 98 -7.57 -13.92 7.93
C TYR A 98 -6.25 -14.16 8.67
N GLU A 99 -6.06 -15.41 9.08
CA GLU A 99 -4.80 -15.91 9.61
C GLU A 99 -4.27 -17.03 8.71
N LEU A 100 -2.95 -17.01 8.46
CA LEU A 100 -2.31 -18.05 7.66
C LEU A 100 -2.38 -19.41 8.40
N PRO A 101 -2.93 -20.47 7.78
CA PRO A 101 -2.98 -21.79 8.38
C PRO A 101 -1.58 -22.29 8.76
N GLU A 102 -1.45 -22.98 9.90
CA GLU A 102 -0.14 -23.38 10.46
C GLU A 102 0.71 -24.19 9.48
N GLN A 103 0.09 -25.12 8.75
CA GLN A 103 0.72 -25.93 7.72
C GLN A 103 1.31 -25.13 6.54
N GLU A 104 0.80 -23.92 6.29
CA GLU A 104 1.28 -23.03 5.22
C GLU A 104 2.42 -22.12 5.70
N ARG A 105 2.57 -21.90 7.01
CA ARG A 105 3.58 -20.98 7.59
C ARG A 105 5.00 -21.41 7.25
N ALA A 106 5.29 -22.71 7.25
CA ALA A 106 6.62 -23.23 6.92
C ALA A 106 7.05 -22.87 5.48
N LYS A 107 6.11 -22.66 4.55
CA LYS A 107 6.40 -22.25 3.17
C LYS A 107 6.95 -20.82 3.12
N CYS A 108 6.60 -19.97 4.09
CA CYS A 108 7.05 -18.58 4.16
C CYS A 108 8.57 -18.44 4.34
N LYS A 109 9.25 -19.48 4.83
CA LYS A 109 10.72 -19.56 4.93
C LYS A 109 11.42 -19.31 3.60
N ALA A 110 10.77 -19.64 2.47
CA ALA A 110 11.27 -19.36 1.12
C ALA A 110 11.44 -17.85 0.83
N PHE A 111 10.78 -16.98 1.60
CA PHE A 111 10.82 -15.53 1.47
C PHE A 111 11.75 -14.83 2.46
N HIS A 112 12.45 -15.57 3.32
CA HIS A 112 13.41 -15.00 4.27
C HIS A 112 14.59 -14.32 3.57
N LEU A 113 14.96 -14.84 2.41
CA LEU A 113 16.12 -14.42 1.63
C LEU A 113 15.74 -14.29 0.15
N GLY A 114 16.31 -13.28 -0.50
CA GLY A 114 16.13 -13.10 -1.94
C GLY A 114 16.10 -11.64 -2.36
N ASN A 115 15.82 -11.44 -3.64
CA ASN A 115 15.44 -10.15 -4.18
C ASN A 115 13.93 -10.17 -4.44
N PHE A 116 13.28 -9.04 -4.18
CA PHE A 116 11.84 -8.91 -4.31
C PHE A 116 11.48 -7.54 -4.88
N LYS A 117 10.25 -7.40 -5.33
CA LYS A 117 9.62 -6.14 -5.72
C LYS A 117 8.22 -6.04 -5.12
N TYR A 118 7.77 -4.82 -4.89
CA TYR A 118 6.36 -4.57 -4.61
C TYR A 118 5.57 -4.67 -5.91
N GLU A 119 4.38 -5.27 -5.84
CA GLU A 119 3.43 -5.16 -6.97
C GLU A 119 2.70 -3.82 -6.97
N ASN A 120 2.85 -3.06 -5.88
CA ASN A 120 2.23 -1.76 -5.78
C ASN A 120 2.83 -0.78 -6.80
N PRO A 121 2.05 -0.17 -7.72
CA PRO A 121 2.57 0.73 -8.74
C PRO A 121 3.32 1.94 -8.18
N ALA A 122 2.95 2.43 -6.98
CA ALA A 122 3.67 3.53 -6.32
C ALA A 122 5.11 3.15 -5.95
N TYR A 123 5.41 1.85 -5.89
CA TYR A 123 6.72 1.31 -5.49
C TYR A 123 7.26 0.29 -6.51
N SER A 124 6.74 0.24 -7.75
CA SER A 124 7.10 -0.77 -8.76
C SER A 124 8.60 -0.82 -9.06
N GLU A 125 9.25 0.35 -9.03
CA GLU A 125 10.69 0.49 -9.29
C GLU A 125 11.56 0.19 -8.06
N THR A 126 10.96 -0.17 -6.93
CA THR A 126 11.69 -0.46 -5.69
C THR A 126 12.07 -1.93 -5.64
N ILE A 127 13.38 -2.17 -5.64
CA ILE A 127 13.96 -3.50 -5.45
C ILE A 127 14.31 -3.69 -3.98
N ILE A 128 13.80 -4.77 -3.40
CA ILE A 128 14.05 -5.19 -2.03
C ILE A 128 15.09 -6.31 -2.07
N LYS A 129 16.27 -6.09 -1.48
CA LYS A 129 17.25 -7.14 -1.24
C LYS A 129 17.20 -7.55 0.22
N ARG A 130 16.69 -8.76 0.49
CA ARG A 130 16.56 -9.31 1.84
C ARG A 130 17.64 -10.35 2.12
N ARG A 131 18.29 -10.18 3.27
CA ARG A 131 19.29 -11.07 3.86
C ARG A 131 18.84 -11.44 5.27
N LYS A 132 19.54 -12.39 5.89
CA LYS A 132 19.20 -12.97 7.21
C LYS A 132 18.74 -11.94 8.25
N ASN A 133 19.53 -10.88 8.45
CA ASN A 133 19.26 -9.85 9.45
C ASN A 133 19.15 -8.44 8.84
N ARG A 134 19.08 -8.32 7.50
CA ARG A 134 19.07 -7.01 6.84
C ARG A 134 18.22 -6.96 5.58
N GLN A 135 17.42 -5.90 5.43
CA GLN A 135 16.71 -5.55 4.21
C GLN A 135 17.25 -4.23 3.63
N ILE A 136 17.48 -4.20 2.32
CA ILE A 136 17.92 -3.00 1.59
C ILE A 136 16.93 -2.75 0.48
N GLU A 137 16.32 -1.57 0.48
CA GLU A 137 15.39 -1.14 -0.56
C GLU A 137 16.03 -0.04 -1.39
N LYS A 138 15.99 -0.20 -2.71
CA LYS A 138 16.48 0.81 -3.65
C LYS A 138 15.37 1.14 -4.64
N GLY A 139 14.90 2.37 -4.60
CA GLY A 139 13.90 2.89 -5.53
C GLY A 139 14.11 4.38 -5.79
N THR A 140 13.09 5.04 -6.33
CA THR A 140 13.10 6.48 -6.67
C THR A 140 13.35 7.39 -5.47
N SER A 141 12.90 6.97 -4.28
CA SER A 141 13.11 7.68 -3.02
C SER A 141 14.55 7.57 -2.47
N GLY A 142 15.41 6.78 -3.12
CA GLY A 142 16.78 6.52 -2.72
C GLY A 142 16.95 5.17 -2.02
N ARG A 143 18.12 4.98 -1.40
CA ARG A 143 18.50 3.73 -0.73
C ARG A 143 18.09 3.75 0.74
N GLN A 144 17.20 2.85 1.12
CA GLN A 144 16.74 2.62 2.50
C GLN A 144 17.33 1.30 3.03
N VAL A 145 17.65 1.26 4.32
CA VAL A 145 18.21 0.08 4.99
C VAL A 145 17.47 -0.16 6.29
N TYR A 146 17.10 -1.42 6.50
CA TYR A 146 16.41 -1.90 7.69
C TYR A 146 17.17 -3.10 8.27
N SER A 147 17.18 -3.23 9.59
CA SER A 147 17.40 -4.52 10.24
C SER A 147 16.11 -5.33 10.14
N ILE A 148 16.23 -6.64 9.96
CA ILE A 148 15.10 -7.57 9.99
C ILE A 148 15.31 -8.60 11.09
N GLU A 149 14.26 -8.87 11.85
CA GLU A 149 14.19 -9.90 12.87
C GLU A 149 12.99 -10.78 12.58
N TRP A 150 13.22 -12.04 12.21
CA TRP A 150 12.16 -13.03 12.01
C TRP A 150 11.75 -13.60 13.36
N THR A 151 10.48 -13.40 13.72
CA THR A 151 9.88 -13.93 14.96
C THR A 151 9.24 -15.30 14.73
N ASP A 152 8.85 -15.59 13.49
CA ASP A 152 8.37 -16.88 13.01
C ASP A 152 8.64 -16.98 11.48
N ASP A 153 8.38 -18.12 10.85
CA ASP A 153 8.57 -18.27 9.40
C ASP A 153 7.73 -17.29 8.57
N HIS A 154 6.59 -16.84 9.11
CA HIS A 154 5.65 -15.92 8.44
C HIS A 154 5.57 -14.52 9.08
N THR A 155 6.31 -14.23 10.15
CA THR A 155 6.29 -12.91 10.83
C THR A 155 7.69 -12.35 11.06
N TYR A 156 7.84 -11.05 10.87
CA TYR A 156 9.09 -10.36 11.11
C TYR A 156 8.92 -8.89 11.46
N ILE A 157 9.95 -8.32 12.08
CA ILE A 157 10.03 -6.90 12.43
C ILE A 157 11.11 -6.24 11.57
N LEU A 158 10.77 -5.10 10.97
CA LEU A 158 11.72 -4.19 10.31
C LEU A 158 11.96 -2.97 11.18
N LYS A 159 13.23 -2.61 11.35
CA LYS A 159 13.62 -1.35 12.02
C LYS A 159 14.53 -0.53 11.13
N THR A 160 14.23 0.75 10.94
CA THR A 160 15.03 1.61 10.07
C THR A 160 16.43 1.82 10.63
N GLU A 161 17.45 1.61 9.81
CA GLU A 161 18.86 1.89 10.16
C GLU A 161 19.39 3.11 9.40
N LYS A 162 19.17 3.15 8.08
CA LYS A 162 19.68 4.21 7.20
C LYS A 162 18.62 4.64 6.21
N LEU A 163 18.34 5.93 6.20
CA LEU A 163 17.39 6.56 5.30
C LEU A 163 18.04 7.69 4.49
N PRO A 164 17.60 7.94 3.25
CA PRO A 164 17.94 9.13 2.49
C PRO A 164 17.53 10.41 3.22
N SER A 165 18.25 11.51 3.00
CA SER A 165 18.00 12.80 3.67
C SER A 165 16.56 13.29 3.52
N LYS A 166 15.94 13.08 2.35
CA LYS A 166 14.55 13.48 2.05
C LYS A 166 13.51 12.87 3.00
N ILE A 167 13.79 11.68 3.54
CA ILE A 167 12.87 10.94 4.42
C ILE A 167 13.47 10.65 5.79
N LYS A 168 14.52 11.39 6.18
CA LYS A 168 15.24 11.19 7.45
C LYS A 168 14.35 11.37 8.69
N HIS A 169 13.24 12.09 8.58
CA HIS A 169 12.25 12.23 9.64
C HIS A 169 11.57 10.91 10.03
N LYS A 170 11.61 9.87 9.17
CA LYS A 170 11.10 8.52 9.46
C LYS A 170 12.12 7.63 10.17
N LYS A 171 13.15 8.22 10.79
CA LYS A 171 14.18 7.46 11.51
C LYS A 171 13.58 6.81 12.75
N ASN A 172 14.08 5.62 13.09
CA ASN A 172 13.64 4.76 14.19
C ASN A 172 12.24 4.16 14.03
N THR A 173 11.66 4.21 12.82
CA THR A 173 10.40 3.52 12.55
C THR A 173 10.57 2.00 12.72
N VAL A 174 9.58 1.38 13.37
CA VAL A 174 9.50 -0.06 13.62
C VAL A 174 8.22 -0.58 13.00
N ILE A 175 8.35 -1.57 12.10
CA ILE A 175 7.25 -2.11 11.31
C ILE A 175 7.16 -3.60 11.59
N SER A 176 6.01 -4.06 12.09
CA SER A 176 5.67 -5.48 12.11
C SER A 176 5.10 -5.87 10.75
N VAL A 177 5.52 -7.02 10.23
CA VAL A 177 5.04 -7.58 8.98
C VAL A 177 4.66 -9.04 9.18
N GLU A 178 3.50 -9.41 8.66
CA GLU A 178 2.96 -10.76 8.67
C GLU A 178 2.61 -11.16 7.24
N ILE A 179 3.15 -12.30 6.80
CA ILE A 179 2.76 -12.95 5.55
C ILE A 179 1.46 -13.70 5.83
N ILE A 180 0.39 -13.27 5.20
CA ILE A 180 -0.96 -13.79 5.45
C ILE A 180 -1.44 -14.73 4.34
N GLU A 181 -0.81 -14.74 3.16
CA GLU A 181 -1.09 -15.73 2.13
C GLU A 181 0.14 -15.93 1.24
N VAL A 182 0.43 -17.18 0.89
CA VAL A 182 1.40 -17.55 -0.14
C VAL A 182 0.63 -17.87 -1.42
N LEU A 183 0.72 -16.99 -2.42
CA LEU A 183 -0.06 -17.13 -3.65
C LEU A 183 0.56 -18.17 -4.58
N ASN A 184 1.88 -18.21 -4.63
CA ASN A 184 2.69 -19.15 -5.38
C ASN A 184 4.14 -19.15 -4.84
N GLU A 185 5.04 -19.86 -5.53
CA GLU A 185 6.47 -19.96 -5.19
C GLU A 185 7.21 -18.60 -5.08
N HIS A 186 6.65 -17.54 -5.67
CA HIS A 186 7.29 -16.23 -5.80
C HIS A 186 6.53 -15.10 -5.10
N THR A 187 5.20 -15.16 -5.08
CA THR A 187 4.36 -14.05 -4.63
C THR A 187 3.66 -14.39 -3.32
N TYR A 188 3.67 -13.42 -2.40
CA TYR A 188 2.92 -13.50 -1.15
C TYR A 188 2.21 -12.18 -0.85
N LEU A 189 1.08 -12.29 -0.15
CA LEU A 189 0.36 -11.18 0.44
C LEU A 189 0.85 -11.01 1.88
N CYS A 190 1.19 -9.78 2.25
CA CYS A 190 1.51 -9.42 3.62
C CYS A 190 0.63 -8.28 4.10
N LYS A 191 0.41 -8.24 5.42
CA LYS A 191 -0.06 -7.05 6.13
C LYS A 191 1.08 -6.50 6.98
N SER A 192 1.16 -5.19 7.08
CA SER A 192 2.23 -4.49 7.78
C SER A 192 1.65 -3.36 8.63
N LYS A 193 2.24 -3.14 9.80
CA LYS A 193 1.78 -2.13 10.75
C LYS A 193 2.97 -1.47 11.42
N ARG A 194 2.92 -0.16 11.62
CA ARG A 194 3.92 0.55 12.44
C ARG A 194 3.63 0.30 13.91
N ILE A 195 4.57 -0.28 14.64
CA ILE A 195 4.39 -0.54 16.08
C ILE A 195 5.01 0.55 16.94
N ASP A 196 5.70 1.52 16.33
CA ASP A 196 6.26 2.68 17.02
C ASP A 196 5.27 3.84 17.23
N ILE A 197 4.04 3.72 16.71
CA ILE A 197 2.98 4.73 16.81
C ILE A 197 1.66 4.03 17.17
N GLU A 198 0.96 4.55 18.18
CA GLU A 198 -0.38 4.14 18.57
C GLU A 198 -1.39 4.47 17.45
N ASP A 199 -2.33 3.57 17.18
CA ASP A 199 -3.31 3.71 16.09
C ASP A 199 -2.77 3.75 14.66
N SER A 200 -1.59 3.17 14.41
CA SER A 200 -1.13 3.04 13.02
C SER A 200 -2.02 2.10 12.19
N GLU A 201 -2.23 2.49 10.94
CA GLU A 201 -3.01 1.70 10.00
C GLU A 201 -2.27 0.44 9.55
N ILE A 202 -3.07 -0.61 9.31
CA ILE A 202 -2.59 -1.84 8.69
C ILE A 202 -2.57 -1.64 7.18
N ILE A 203 -1.43 -1.94 6.55
CA ILE A 203 -1.24 -1.85 5.11
C ILE A 203 -0.96 -3.25 4.56
N PHE A 204 -1.82 -3.69 3.65
CA PHE A 204 -1.74 -4.90 2.86
C PHE A 204 -0.97 -4.64 1.56
N GLY A 205 -0.17 -5.61 1.13
CA GLY A 205 0.58 -5.49 -0.12
C GLY A 205 1.08 -6.82 -0.63
N LEU A 206 1.14 -6.94 -1.94
CA LEU A 206 1.77 -8.07 -2.63
C LEU A 206 3.26 -7.78 -2.84
N ILE A 207 4.07 -8.79 -2.52
CA ILE A 207 5.51 -8.78 -2.77
C ILE A 207 5.87 -10.02 -3.58
N THR A 208 6.60 -9.81 -4.65
CA THR A 208 6.99 -10.85 -5.60
C THR A 208 8.50 -11.01 -5.62
N LYS A 209 8.98 -12.24 -5.44
CA LYS A 209 10.38 -12.64 -5.53
C LYS A 209 10.84 -12.55 -6.99
N LEU A 210 12.07 -12.06 -7.18
CA LEU A 210 12.74 -11.89 -8.48
C LEU A 210 13.70 -13.04 -8.77
#